data_AF-A0A1G9UI74-F1
#
_entry.id   AF-A0A1G9UI74-F1
#
_cell.length_a   1.000
_cell.length_b   1.000
_cell.length_c   1.000
_cell.angle_alpha   90.00
_cell.angle_beta   90.00
_cell.angle_gamma   90.00
#
_symmetry.space_group_name_H-M   'P 1'
#
loop_
_entity.id
_entity.type
_entity.pdbx_description
1 polymer ?
#
loop_
_entity_poly.entity_id
_entity_poly.type
_entity_poly.pdbx_seq_one_letter_code
_entity_poly.pdbx_strand_id
1 'polypeptide(L)'
;MRIGIISEGHADRAVITNILCGHIPMERGDIIALRPSLITDETDKVHRAAETFSSWTVVKTECEERQLVDAFLAFEGQDYIVIHIDTAEADEYGVKRPEKTETYCEELYSLVRAEMDNWLGEEDSDNILYAIAIEEIEAWLLTMFVARDTAKIGDPKKQFDRLLGKYEIDTTSNYENFLKIGKPLSKEKEIKKGKYLNYNCSLRAFFEEIDAKIISKI
;
A
#
# COMPACT_ATOMS: atom_id res chain seq x y z
N MET A 1 19.55 -6.47 0.32
CA MET A 1 18.38 -5.71 0.76
C MET A 1 17.14 -6.56 0.61
N ARG A 2 16.34 -6.61 1.67
CA ARG A 2 14.99 -7.17 1.69
C ARG A 2 14.03 -6.14 2.24
N ILE A 3 12.77 -6.20 1.79
CA ILE A 3 11.73 -5.27 2.19
C ILE A 3 10.55 -6.04 2.78
N GLY A 4 10.19 -5.72 4.02
CA GLY A 4 9.00 -6.23 4.69
C GLY A 4 7.75 -5.47 4.22
N ILE A 5 6.58 -6.11 4.19
CA ILE A 5 5.31 -5.43 3.93
C ILE A 5 4.31 -5.75 5.04
N ILE A 6 3.78 -4.70 5.65
CA ILE A 6 2.59 -4.70 6.51
C ILE A 6 1.48 -3.98 5.74
N SER A 7 0.38 -4.66 5.49
CA SER A 7 -0.74 -4.15 4.70
C SER A 7 -2.07 -4.67 5.24
N GLU A 8 -3.13 -3.95 4.93
CA GLU A 8 -4.51 -4.30 5.28
C GLU A 8 -4.94 -5.65 4.70
N GLY A 9 -4.63 -5.88 3.42
CA GLY A 9 -5.07 -7.05 2.69
C GLY A 9 -4.03 -7.67 1.78
N HIS A 10 -4.34 -8.90 1.37
CA HIS A 10 -3.52 -9.63 0.41
C HIS A 10 -3.47 -8.97 -0.98
N ALA A 11 -4.55 -8.29 -1.38
CA ALA A 11 -4.63 -7.57 -2.64
C ALA A 11 -3.65 -6.38 -2.67
N ASP A 12 -3.64 -5.55 -1.63
CA ASP A 12 -2.78 -4.36 -1.53
C ASP A 12 -1.31 -4.75 -1.56
N ARG A 13 -0.95 -5.78 -0.79
CA ARG A 13 0.39 -6.37 -0.80
C ARG A 13 0.84 -6.76 -2.21
N ALA A 14 -0.07 -7.28 -3.05
CA ALA A 14 0.26 -7.65 -4.42
C ALA A 14 0.55 -6.44 -5.31
N VAL A 15 -0.19 -5.34 -5.12
CA VAL A 15 0.05 -4.07 -5.83
C VAL A 15 1.39 -3.48 -5.42
N ILE A 16 1.67 -3.42 -4.12
CA ILE A 16 2.94 -2.93 -3.57
C ILE A 16 4.10 -3.80 -4.06
N THR A 17 3.95 -5.13 -4.07
CA THR A 17 4.96 -6.06 -4.60
C THR A 17 5.32 -5.72 -6.06
N ASN A 18 4.30 -5.48 -6.89
CA ASN A 18 4.53 -5.10 -8.28
C ASN A 18 5.27 -3.76 -8.37
N ILE A 19 4.90 -2.75 -7.59
CA ILE A 19 5.58 -1.44 -7.57
C ILE A 19 7.05 -1.61 -7.19
N LEU A 20 7.36 -2.30 -6.09
CA LEU A 20 8.73 -2.49 -5.61
C LEU A 20 9.60 -3.19 -6.67
N CYS A 21 9.14 -4.31 -7.25
CA CYS A 21 9.88 -5.01 -8.30
C CYS A 21 10.01 -4.21 -9.61
N GLY A 22 9.09 -3.28 -9.86
CA GLY A 22 9.09 -2.46 -11.07
C GLY A 22 9.98 -1.22 -10.97
N HIS A 23 10.26 -0.76 -9.75
CA HIS A 23 10.93 0.51 -9.47
C HIS A 23 12.30 0.33 -8.80
N ILE A 24 12.49 -0.75 -8.05
CA ILE A 24 13.75 -1.12 -7.41
C ILE A 24 14.33 -2.32 -8.18
N PRO A 25 15.65 -2.37 -8.44
CA PRO A 25 16.30 -3.53 -9.05
C PRO A 25 16.37 -4.71 -8.05
N MET A 26 15.22 -5.31 -7.74
CA MET A 26 15.06 -6.40 -6.79
C MET A 26 14.08 -7.45 -7.28
N GLU A 27 14.25 -8.68 -6.79
CA GLU A 27 13.38 -9.80 -7.15
C GLU A 27 12.26 -9.98 -6.13
N ARG A 28 11.19 -10.66 -6.52
CA ARG A 28 10.05 -10.94 -5.62
C ARG A 28 10.46 -11.71 -4.36
N GLY A 29 11.51 -12.52 -4.44
CA GLY A 29 12.04 -13.27 -3.30
C GLY A 29 12.70 -12.40 -2.23
N ASP A 30 12.99 -11.13 -2.54
CA ASP A 30 13.53 -10.16 -1.59
C ASP A 30 12.42 -9.42 -0.82
N ILE A 31 11.15 -9.63 -1.18
CA ILE A 31 9.98 -9.02 -0.56
C ILE A 31 9.36 -10.01 0.43
N ILE A 32 9.28 -9.62 1.69
CA ILE A 32 8.82 -10.46 2.80
C ILE A 32 7.44 -9.99 3.26
N ALA A 33 6.47 -10.91 3.26
CA ALA A 33 5.14 -10.63 3.79
C ALA A 33 5.16 -10.71 5.32
N LEU A 34 5.09 -9.56 6.00
CA LEU A 34 4.93 -9.50 7.45
C LEU A 34 3.44 -9.62 7.81
N ARG A 35 2.59 -8.79 7.18
CA ARG A 35 1.13 -8.87 7.30
C ARG A 35 0.40 -8.51 6.00
N PRO A 36 -0.69 -9.23 5.67
CA PRO A 36 -1.01 -10.57 6.18
C PRO A 36 0.08 -11.58 5.79
N SER A 37 0.30 -12.62 6.60
CA SER A 37 1.29 -13.69 6.30
C SER A 37 0.80 -14.61 5.18
N LEU A 38 1.71 -15.22 4.41
CA LEU A 38 1.38 -16.27 3.43
C LEU A 38 1.21 -17.65 4.08
N ILE A 39 1.77 -17.85 5.27
CA ILE A 39 1.75 -19.13 5.97
C ILE A 39 0.46 -19.16 6.78
N THR A 40 -0.51 -19.94 6.32
CA THR A 40 -1.68 -20.30 7.12
C THR A 40 -1.28 -21.37 8.13
N ASP A 41 -1.07 -20.98 9.39
CA ASP A 41 -0.91 -21.88 10.53
C ASP A 41 -2.30 -22.28 11.06
N GLU A 42 -2.45 -23.45 11.68
CA GLU A 42 -3.69 -23.82 12.40
C GLU A 42 -4.10 -22.81 13.49
N THR A 43 -3.14 -22.03 13.99
CA THR A 43 -3.29 -20.92 14.93
C THR A 43 -3.95 -19.70 14.28
N ASP A 44 -3.96 -19.59 12.95
CA ASP A 44 -4.73 -18.56 12.21
C ASP A 44 -6.25 -18.80 12.26
N LYS A 45 -6.71 -19.95 12.78
CA LYS A 45 -8.13 -20.13 13.11
C LYS A 45 -8.56 -19.18 14.24
N VAL A 46 -7.65 -18.74 15.10
CA VAL A 46 -7.90 -17.70 16.12
C VAL A 46 -7.85 -16.31 15.47
N HIS A 47 -6.92 -16.07 14.54
CA HIS A 47 -6.87 -14.82 13.75
C HIS A 47 -7.98 -14.70 12.69
N ARG A 48 -8.69 -15.76 12.33
CA ARG A 48 -9.93 -15.66 11.55
C ARG A 48 -11.05 -14.94 12.31
N ALA A 49 -11.00 -14.90 13.65
CA ALA A 49 -11.86 -13.99 14.40
C ALA A 49 -11.44 -12.51 14.21
N ALA A 50 -10.23 -12.23 13.71
CA ALA A 50 -9.77 -10.89 13.35
C ALA A 50 -10.29 -10.40 11.99
N GLU A 51 -11.05 -11.21 11.23
CA GLU A 51 -11.98 -10.67 10.22
C GLU A 51 -13.09 -9.79 10.86
N THR A 52 -13.15 -9.71 12.19
CA THR A 52 -14.02 -8.80 12.95
C THR A 52 -13.30 -7.51 13.40
N PHE A 53 -11.97 -7.41 13.23
CA PHE A 53 -11.23 -6.17 13.47
C PHE A 53 -11.03 -5.47 12.13
N SER A 54 -11.35 -4.19 12.10
CA SER A 54 -11.12 -3.33 10.95
C SER A 54 -9.63 -3.27 10.59
N SER A 55 -9.34 -3.13 9.31
CA SER A 55 -8.01 -3.32 8.72
C SER A 55 -6.96 -2.36 9.25
N TRP A 56 -7.32 -1.10 9.48
CA TRP A 56 -6.51 -0.10 10.19
C TRP A 56 -6.15 -0.53 11.61
N THR A 57 -7.06 -1.18 12.35
CA THR A 57 -6.76 -1.63 13.73
C THR A 57 -5.59 -2.60 13.73
N VAL A 58 -5.56 -3.54 12.78
CA VAL A 58 -4.47 -4.52 12.67
C VAL A 58 -3.15 -3.81 12.36
N VAL A 59 -3.12 -2.94 11.36
CA VAL A 59 -1.90 -2.19 10.99
C VAL A 59 -1.44 -1.30 12.13
N LYS A 60 -2.36 -0.59 12.80
CA LYS A 60 -2.09 0.25 13.96
C LYS A 60 -1.48 -0.55 15.09
N THR A 61 -2.08 -1.68 15.48
CA THR A 61 -1.54 -2.54 16.54
C THR A 61 -0.13 -3.00 16.20
N GLU A 62 0.14 -3.40 14.95
CA GLU A 62 1.50 -3.77 14.54
C GLU A 62 2.49 -2.60 14.59
N CYS A 63 2.04 -1.38 14.30
CA CYS A 63 2.85 -0.17 14.43
C CYS A 63 3.14 0.20 15.90
N GLU A 64 2.15 0.05 16.79
CA GLU A 64 2.28 0.39 18.22
C GLU A 64 3.05 -0.67 19.00
N GLU A 65 2.78 -1.97 18.75
CA GLU A 65 3.46 -3.08 19.42
C GLU A 65 4.85 -3.34 18.84
N ARG A 66 5.09 -2.95 17.58
CA ARG A 66 6.35 -3.05 16.85
C ARG A 66 6.98 -4.44 16.77
N GLN A 67 6.29 -5.50 17.21
CA GLN A 67 6.87 -6.83 17.31
C GLN A 67 7.40 -7.35 15.96
N LEU A 68 6.63 -7.22 14.88
CA LEU A 68 7.08 -7.62 13.55
C LEU A 68 8.08 -6.64 12.94
N VAL A 69 7.94 -5.35 13.25
CA VAL A 69 8.84 -4.29 12.77
C VAL A 69 10.25 -4.52 13.30
N ASP A 70 10.39 -4.59 14.62
CA ASP A 70 11.67 -4.74 15.29
C ASP A 70 12.30 -6.11 14.98
N ALA A 71 11.49 -7.17 14.95
CA ALA A 71 11.98 -8.51 14.61
C ALA A 71 12.53 -8.60 13.18
N PHE A 72 11.93 -7.89 12.23
CA PHE A 72 12.42 -7.85 10.84
C PHE A 72 13.71 -7.03 10.76
N LEU A 73 13.70 -5.79 11.28
CA LEU A 73 14.84 -4.87 11.18
C LEU A 73 16.07 -5.31 11.99
N ALA A 74 15.91 -6.22 12.96
CA ALA A 74 17.02 -6.77 13.73
C ALA A 74 18.03 -7.61 12.92
N PHE A 75 17.66 -8.07 11.71
CA PHE A 75 18.51 -8.93 10.89
C PHE A 75 19.24 -8.15 9.80
N GLU A 76 20.52 -8.46 9.60
CA GLU A 76 21.33 -7.85 8.55
C GLU A 76 20.72 -8.09 7.15
N GLY A 77 20.60 -7.01 6.38
CA GLY A 77 20.03 -7.00 5.03
C GLY A 77 18.50 -6.94 4.97
N GLN A 78 17.81 -6.80 6.11
CA GLN A 78 16.38 -6.47 6.21
C GLN A 78 16.26 -4.97 6.48
N ASP A 79 16.26 -4.18 5.40
CA ASP A 79 16.62 -2.76 5.49
C ASP A 79 15.40 -1.83 5.57
N TYR A 80 14.24 -2.25 5.03
CA TYR A 80 13.05 -1.40 4.98
C TYR A 80 11.75 -2.17 5.19
N ILE A 81 10.74 -1.47 5.69
CA ILE A 81 9.37 -1.99 5.82
C ILE A 81 8.42 -1.02 5.13
N VAL A 82 7.59 -1.52 4.23
CA VAL A 82 6.43 -0.80 3.70
C VAL A 82 5.25 -1.00 4.66
N ILE A 83 4.62 0.10 5.06
CA ILE A 83 3.38 0.07 5.82
C ILE A 83 2.29 0.70 4.95
N HIS A 84 1.24 -0.07 4.70
CA HIS A 84 0.14 0.32 3.82
C HIS A 84 -1.15 0.58 4.59
N ILE A 85 -1.80 1.68 4.21
CA ILE A 85 -3.12 2.10 4.70
C ILE A 85 -3.94 2.70 3.55
N ASP A 86 -5.18 2.26 3.38
CA ASP A 86 -6.23 2.86 2.59
C ASP A 86 -6.93 3.96 3.39
N THR A 87 -7.18 5.14 2.81
CA THR A 87 -7.80 6.23 3.58
C THR A 87 -9.33 6.19 3.58
N ALA A 88 -9.99 5.18 3.01
CA ALA A 88 -11.46 5.09 2.92
C ALA A 88 -12.15 5.19 4.29
N GLU A 89 -11.58 4.57 5.32
CA GLU A 89 -12.12 4.51 6.68
C GLU A 89 -11.45 5.51 7.64
N ALA A 90 -10.63 6.45 7.15
CA ALA A 90 -9.78 7.30 7.99
C ALA A 90 -10.54 8.10 9.07
N ASP A 91 -11.78 8.51 8.80
CA ASP A 91 -12.63 9.22 9.76
C ASP A 91 -13.07 8.36 10.95
N GLU A 92 -13.17 7.04 10.77
CA GLU A 92 -13.45 6.09 11.86
C GLU A 92 -12.30 6.03 12.88
N TYR A 93 -11.10 6.48 12.48
CA TYR A 93 -9.89 6.55 13.31
C TYR A 93 -9.54 7.97 13.75
N GLY A 94 -10.49 8.89 13.65
CA GLY A 94 -10.30 10.27 14.11
C GLY A 94 -9.58 11.19 13.13
N VAL A 95 -9.24 10.70 11.93
CA VAL A 95 -8.69 11.57 10.87
C VAL A 95 -9.83 12.31 10.19
N LYS A 96 -9.98 13.58 10.54
CA LYS A 96 -10.99 14.44 9.90
C LYS A 96 -10.64 14.67 8.43
N ARG A 97 -11.41 14.05 7.54
CA ARG A 97 -11.23 14.19 6.09
C ARG A 97 -11.34 15.67 5.65
N PRO A 98 -10.41 16.17 4.82
CA PRO A 98 -10.51 17.50 4.25
C PRO A 98 -11.65 17.58 3.22
N GLU A 99 -12.03 18.80 2.84
CA GLU A 99 -12.96 19.00 1.74
C GLU A 99 -12.34 18.53 0.42
N LYS A 100 -13.15 17.97 -0.50
CA LYS A 100 -12.69 17.49 -1.80
C LYS A 100 -12.38 18.65 -2.77
N THR A 101 -11.32 19.40 -2.46
CA THR A 101 -10.74 20.47 -3.26
C THR A 101 -9.52 19.95 -4.04
N GLU A 102 -8.75 20.86 -4.66
CA GLU A 102 -7.52 20.50 -5.37
C GLU A 102 -6.40 19.99 -4.46
N THR A 103 -6.41 20.33 -3.17
CA THR A 103 -5.40 19.92 -2.18
C THR A 103 -5.85 18.74 -1.32
N TYR A 104 -7.04 18.18 -1.61
CA TYR A 104 -7.66 17.10 -0.84
C TYR A 104 -6.72 15.92 -0.63
N CYS A 105 -6.00 15.53 -1.68
CA CYS A 105 -5.14 14.36 -1.64
C CYS A 105 -3.93 14.59 -0.73
N GLU A 106 -3.22 15.69 -0.94
CA GLU A 106 -2.01 16.04 -0.20
C GLU A 106 -2.35 16.26 1.29
N GLU A 107 -3.46 16.94 1.58
CA GLU A 107 -3.93 17.18 2.95
C GLU A 107 -4.29 15.87 3.65
N LEU A 108 -5.08 14.99 3.01
CA LEU A 108 -5.46 13.72 3.63
C LEU A 108 -4.25 12.80 3.79
N TYR A 109 -3.35 12.75 2.80
CA TYR A 109 -2.10 12.00 2.90
C TYR A 109 -1.28 12.45 4.10
N SER A 110 -1.08 13.77 4.27
CA SER A 110 -0.33 14.33 5.40
C SER A 110 -0.98 14.02 6.76
N LEU A 111 -2.30 14.07 6.85
CA LEU A 111 -3.02 13.76 8.09
C LEU A 111 -2.87 12.29 8.49
N VAL A 112 -3.03 11.37 7.54
CA VAL A 112 -2.86 9.93 7.80
C VAL A 112 -1.39 9.60 8.09
N ARG A 113 -0.46 10.22 7.36
CA ARG A 113 0.98 10.09 7.58
C ARG A 113 1.34 10.47 9.03
N ALA A 114 0.83 11.60 9.52
CA ALA A 114 1.08 12.06 10.88
C ALA A 114 0.50 11.11 11.94
N GLU A 115 -0.65 10.50 11.67
CA GLU A 115 -1.23 9.50 12.57
C GLU A 115 -0.38 8.22 12.60
N MET A 116 0.12 7.76 11.45
CA MET A 116 1.05 6.62 11.39
C MET A 116 2.37 6.92 12.10
N ASP A 117 2.90 8.15 12.00
CA ASP A 117 4.07 8.57 12.77
C ASP A 117 3.83 8.50 14.28
N ASN A 118 2.62 8.90 14.74
CA ASN A 118 2.26 8.78 16.15
C ASN A 118 2.25 7.31 16.63
N TRP A 119 1.84 6.37 15.78
CA TRP A 119 1.82 4.94 16.12
C TRP A 119 3.23 4.35 16.20
N LEU A 120 4.10 4.70 15.25
CA LEU A 120 5.45 4.13 15.13
C LEU A 120 6.45 4.75 16.10
N GLY A 121 6.22 5.99 16.54
CA GLY A 121 7.20 6.79 17.28
C GLY A 121 8.34 7.28 16.40
N GLU A 122 9.45 7.73 17.02
CA GLU A 122 10.59 8.31 16.31
C GLU A 122 11.59 7.26 15.79
N GLU A 123 11.50 6.01 16.25
CA GLU A 123 12.45 4.93 15.93
C GLU A 123 12.22 4.36 14.53
N ASP A 124 13.33 4.12 13.81
CA ASP A 124 13.39 3.52 12.47
C ASP A 124 12.61 4.25 11.38
N SER A 125 12.32 5.54 11.57
CA SER A 125 11.62 6.38 10.57
C SER A 125 12.30 6.38 9.19
N ASP A 126 13.62 6.18 9.14
CA ASP A 126 14.40 6.05 7.91
C ASP A 126 14.22 4.70 7.19
N ASN A 127 13.79 3.66 7.92
CA ASN A 127 13.55 2.30 7.43
C ASN A 127 12.08 2.07 7.03
N ILE A 128 11.16 2.93 7.46
CA ILE A 128 9.74 2.82 7.09
C ILE A 128 9.47 3.51 5.75
N LEU A 129 8.66 2.89 4.90
CA LEU A 129 8.13 3.44 3.65
C LEU A 129 6.60 3.48 3.75
N TYR A 130 6.00 4.65 3.50
CA TYR A 130 4.56 4.85 3.67
C TYR A 130 3.82 4.66 2.35
N ALA A 131 3.02 3.60 2.26
CA ALA A 131 2.15 3.32 1.13
C ALA A 131 0.72 3.69 1.49
N ILE A 132 0.43 5.00 1.58
CA ILE A 132 -0.91 5.49 1.93
C ILE A 132 -1.72 5.67 0.65
N ALA A 133 -2.75 4.85 0.42
CA ALA A 133 -3.61 4.95 -0.74
C ALA A 133 -4.83 5.82 -0.45
N ILE A 134 -4.96 6.93 -1.19
CA ILE A 134 -6.12 7.82 -1.03
C ILE A 134 -7.38 7.14 -1.56
N GLU A 135 -8.37 7.06 -0.67
CA GLU A 135 -9.54 6.18 -0.77
C GLU A 135 -9.14 4.71 -0.61
N GLU A 136 -8.78 4.01 -1.69
CA GLU A 136 -8.46 2.57 -1.67
C GLU A 136 -7.32 2.26 -2.66
N ILE A 137 -6.58 1.16 -2.50
CA ILE A 137 -5.50 0.75 -3.42
C ILE A 137 -5.98 0.62 -4.88
N GLU A 138 -7.26 0.30 -5.12
CA GLU A 138 -7.84 0.26 -6.46
C GLU A 138 -7.74 1.60 -7.17
N ALA A 139 -7.70 2.73 -6.45
CA ALA A 139 -7.45 4.05 -7.03
C ALA A 139 -6.08 4.10 -7.73
N TRP A 140 -5.05 3.44 -7.18
CA TRP A 140 -3.74 3.33 -7.83
C TRP A 140 -3.83 2.49 -9.10
N LEU A 141 -4.55 1.36 -9.05
CA LEU A 141 -4.70 0.50 -10.22
C LEU A 141 -5.50 1.15 -11.34
N LEU A 142 -6.51 1.96 -11.01
CA LEU A 142 -7.34 2.68 -11.98
C LEU A 142 -6.51 3.61 -12.89
N THR A 143 -5.36 4.11 -12.44
CA THR A 143 -4.47 4.96 -13.25
C THR A 143 -4.01 4.28 -14.55
N MET A 144 -4.03 2.94 -14.60
CA MET A 144 -3.69 2.16 -15.79
C MET A 144 -4.81 2.14 -16.84
N PHE A 145 -6.03 2.48 -16.45
CA PHE A 145 -7.23 2.33 -17.28
C PHE A 145 -7.94 3.65 -17.56
N VAL A 146 -7.71 4.68 -16.76
CA VAL A 146 -8.32 6.02 -16.96
C VAL A 146 -7.27 7.13 -16.90
N ALA A 147 -7.36 8.05 -17.85
CA ALA A 147 -6.45 9.19 -17.96
C ALA A 147 -7.00 10.43 -17.24
N ARG A 148 -7.26 10.32 -15.93
CA ARG A 148 -7.72 11.40 -15.04
C ARG A 148 -7.30 11.13 -13.60
N ASP A 149 -7.39 12.14 -12.75
CA ASP A 149 -7.11 12.01 -11.31
C ASP A 149 -8.02 10.96 -10.65
N THR A 150 -7.43 9.86 -10.20
CA THR A 150 -8.13 8.74 -9.55
C THR A 150 -8.25 8.90 -8.05
N ALA A 151 -7.48 9.78 -7.40
CA ALA A 151 -7.63 10.07 -5.97
C ALA A 151 -8.93 10.84 -5.67
N LYS A 152 -9.49 11.52 -6.68
CA LYS A 152 -10.78 12.22 -6.59
C LYS A 152 -11.99 11.34 -6.90
N ILE A 153 -11.78 10.07 -7.26
CA ILE A 153 -12.87 9.16 -7.59
C ILE A 153 -13.61 8.76 -6.31
N GLY A 154 -14.92 9.03 -6.26
CA GLY A 154 -15.79 8.44 -5.24
C GLY A 154 -15.95 6.94 -5.49
N ASP A 155 -15.64 6.15 -4.46
CA ASP A 155 -15.70 4.67 -4.45
C ASP A 155 -14.86 4.03 -5.58
N PRO A 156 -13.51 4.12 -5.50
CA PRO A 156 -12.61 3.56 -6.51
C PRO A 156 -12.83 2.07 -6.74
N LYS A 157 -13.04 1.28 -5.69
CA LYS A 157 -13.26 -0.17 -5.80
C LYS A 157 -14.48 -0.52 -6.65
N LYS A 158 -15.62 0.13 -6.42
CA LYS A 158 -16.80 -0.08 -7.28
C LYS A 158 -16.56 0.33 -8.73
N GLN A 159 -15.79 1.39 -8.97
CA GLN A 159 -15.44 1.79 -10.33
C GLN A 159 -14.49 0.81 -10.99
N PHE A 160 -13.53 0.28 -10.24
CA PHE A 160 -12.59 -0.74 -10.66
C PHE A 160 -13.31 -2.04 -11.04
N ASP A 161 -14.17 -2.56 -10.16
CA ASP A 161 -15.01 -3.73 -10.41
C ASP A 161 -15.86 -3.57 -11.66
N ARG A 162 -16.55 -2.42 -11.78
CA ARG A 162 -17.38 -2.14 -12.95
C ARG A 162 -16.57 -2.05 -14.23
N LEU A 163 -15.35 -1.51 -14.18
CA LEU A 163 -14.52 -1.32 -15.35
C LEU A 163 -13.96 -2.66 -15.84
N LEU A 164 -13.42 -3.46 -14.94
CA LEU A 164 -12.81 -4.75 -15.24
C LEU A 164 -13.85 -5.84 -15.53
N GLY A 165 -15.04 -5.76 -14.91
CA GLY A 165 -16.16 -6.63 -15.24
C GLY A 165 -16.62 -6.54 -16.70
N LYS A 166 -16.44 -5.39 -17.37
CA LYS A 166 -16.71 -5.25 -18.82
C LYS A 166 -15.77 -6.07 -19.69
N TYR A 167 -14.61 -6.43 -19.16
CA TYR A 167 -13.59 -7.24 -19.83
C TYR A 167 -13.55 -8.67 -19.28
N GLU A 168 -14.53 -9.06 -18.45
CA GLU A 168 -14.60 -10.37 -17.80
C GLU A 168 -13.34 -10.70 -16.98
N ILE A 169 -12.68 -9.66 -16.44
CA ILE A 169 -11.52 -9.81 -15.58
C ILE A 169 -12.01 -10.00 -14.14
N ASP A 170 -11.54 -11.07 -13.50
CA ASP A 170 -11.81 -11.37 -12.10
C ASP A 170 -11.19 -10.32 -11.17
N THR A 171 -12.02 -9.62 -10.41
CA THR A 171 -11.63 -8.59 -9.44
C THR A 171 -11.68 -9.07 -7.99
N THR A 172 -11.80 -10.38 -7.76
CA THR A 172 -11.71 -10.94 -6.40
C THR A 172 -10.43 -10.43 -5.72
N SER A 173 -10.60 -9.76 -4.58
CA SER A 173 -9.53 -9.09 -3.81
C SER A 173 -8.63 -10.12 -3.12
N ASN A 174 -7.80 -10.79 -3.91
CA ASN A 174 -6.79 -11.73 -3.47
C ASN A 174 -5.43 -11.41 -4.10
N TYR A 175 -4.37 -11.94 -3.49
CA TYR A 175 -3.00 -11.66 -3.90
C TYR A 175 -2.79 -11.96 -5.39
N GLU A 176 -3.12 -13.17 -5.86
CA GLU A 176 -2.83 -13.61 -7.23
C GLU A 176 -3.52 -12.78 -8.31
N ASN A 177 -4.77 -12.36 -8.07
CA ASN A 177 -5.52 -11.55 -9.03
C ASN A 177 -4.94 -10.15 -9.13
N PHE A 178 -4.71 -9.49 -7.99
CA PHE A 178 -4.16 -8.13 -7.99
C PHE A 178 -2.71 -8.10 -8.46
N LEU A 179 -1.96 -9.20 -8.26
CA LEU A 179 -0.62 -9.37 -8.82
C LEU A 179 -0.64 -9.37 -10.36
N LYS A 180 -1.66 -10.01 -10.96
CA LYS A 180 -1.85 -10.04 -12.42
C LYS A 180 -2.35 -8.70 -12.95
N ILE A 181 -3.35 -8.10 -12.30
CA ILE A 181 -3.95 -6.83 -12.73
C ILE A 181 -2.91 -5.71 -12.64
N GLY A 182 -2.20 -5.62 -11.51
CA GLY A 182 -1.15 -4.63 -11.27
C GLY A 182 0.17 -4.90 -11.99
N LYS A 183 0.26 -5.94 -12.83
CA LYS A 183 1.51 -6.31 -13.53
C LYS A 183 2.16 -5.15 -14.31
N PRO A 184 1.44 -4.20 -14.93
CA PRO A 184 2.09 -3.04 -15.54
C PRO A 184 2.93 -2.20 -14.56
N LEU A 185 2.59 -2.16 -13.28
CA LEU A 185 3.39 -1.49 -12.23
C LEU A 185 4.71 -2.21 -11.94
N SER A 186 4.85 -3.48 -12.32
CA SER A 186 6.14 -4.21 -12.25
C SER A 186 7.10 -3.90 -13.40
N LYS A 187 6.79 -2.88 -14.20
CA LYS A 187 7.58 -2.51 -15.37
C LYS A 187 7.75 -1.00 -15.45
N GLU A 188 8.94 -0.52 -15.12
CA GLU A 188 9.31 0.90 -15.20
C GLU A 188 8.90 1.56 -16.53
N LYS A 189 9.11 0.86 -17.65
CA LYS A 189 8.72 1.32 -18.99
C LYS A 189 7.21 1.57 -19.12
N GLU A 190 6.38 0.69 -18.58
CA GLU A 190 4.93 0.83 -18.65
C GLU A 190 4.45 1.98 -17.76
N ILE A 191 5.04 2.13 -16.56
CA ILE A 191 4.75 3.27 -15.66
C ILE A 191 5.01 4.60 -16.38
N LYS A 192 6.20 4.76 -16.98
CA LYS A 192 6.59 5.97 -17.71
C LYS A 192 5.69 6.22 -18.93
N LYS A 193 5.43 5.18 -19.74
CA LYS A 193 4.61 5.30 -20.95
C LYS A 193 3.16 5.63 -20.62
N GLY A 194 2.60 4.98 -19.60
CA GLY A 194 1.22 5.12 -19.17
C GLY A 194 0.96 6.38 -18.34
N LYS A 195 2.02 7.07 -17.88
CA LYS A 195 1.94 8.28 -17.05
C LYS A 195 1.11 8.05 -15.78
N TYR A 196 1.15 6.84 -15.22
CA TYR A 196 0.30 6.43 -14.09
C TYR A 196 0.44 7.38 -12.89
N LEU A 197 1.67 7.82 -12.60
CA LEU A 197 1.98 8.75 -11.50
C LEU A 197 1.37 10.15 -11.68
N ASN A 198 0.99 10.53 -12.91
CA ASN A 198 0.33 11.82 -13.17
C ASN A 198 -1.16 11.77 -12.82
N TYR A 199 -1.72 10.57 -12.62
CA TYR A 199 -3.14 10.35 -12.41
C TYR A 199 -3.49 10.00 -10.97
N ASN A 200 -2.51 9.84 -10.08
CA ASN A 200 -2.77 9.69 -8.65
C ASN A 200 -1.57 10.23 -7.84
N CYS A 201 -1.85 11.27 -7.07
CA CYS A 201 -0.92 11.92 -6.14
C CYS A 201 -0.35 10.96 -5.09
N SER A 202 -1.15 10.10 -4.48
CA SER A 202 -0.69 9.18 -3.42
C SER A 202 0.16 8.03 -3.96
N LEU A 203 -0.16 7.53 -5.17
CA LEU A 203 0.72 6.61 -5.89
C LEU A 203 2.08 7.28 -6.18
N ARG A 204 2.06 8.54 -6.64
CA ARG A 204 3.29 9.30 -6.88
C ARG A 204 4.09 9.50 -5.59
N ALA A 205 3.42 9.86 -4.49
CA ALA A 205 4.06 10.05 -3.19
C ALA A 205 4.78 8.78 -2.73
N PHE A 206 4.21 7.59 -2.95
CA PHE A 206 4.88 6.34 -2.61
C PHE A 206 6.14 6.09 -3.47
N PHE A 207 6.12 6.43 -4.76
CA PHE A 207 7.33 6.37 -5.60
C PHE A 207 8.40 7.36 -5.13
N GLU A 208 8.01 8.57 -4.77
CA GLU A 208 8.90 9.61 -4.22
C GLU A 208 9.51 9.18 -2.87
N GLU A 209 8.75 8.48 -2.02
CA GLU A 209 9.23 7.90 -0.76
C GLU A 209 10.33 6.84 -1.02
N ILE A 210 10.10 5.93 -1.99
CA ILE A 210 11.08 4.93 -2.39
C ILE A 210 12.34 5.61 -2.95
N ASP A 211 12.16 6.62 -3.81
CA ASP A 211 13.29 7.35 -4.39
C ASP A 211 14.14 8.03 -3.32
N ALA A 212 13.48 8.71 -2.37
CA ALA A 212 14.13 9.44 -1.29
C ALA A 212 14.91 8.51 -0.35
N LYS A 213 14.36 7.35 0.00
CA LYS A 213 14.93 6.48 1.05
C LYS A 213 15.78 5.34 0.54
N ILE A 214 15.54 4.86 -0.68
CA ILE A 214 16.23 3.70 -1.26
C ILE A 214 17.09 4.12 -2.44
N ILE A 215 16.49 4.69 -3.49
CA ILE A 215 17.22 4.92 -4.76
C ILE A 215 18.32 5.97 -4.58
N SER A 216 18.12 6.99 -3.75
CA SER A 216 19.14 7.99 -3.43
C SER A 216 20.39 7.40 -2.73
N LYS A 217 20.30 6.17 -2.20
CA LYS A 217 21.33 5.48 -1.43
C LYS A 217 22.01 4.33 -2.21
N ILE A 218 21.57 4.03 -3.43
CA ILE A 218 22.12 3.00 -4.33
C ILE A 218 22.96 3.66 -5.42
#